data_AF-A0A2D5Y176-F1
#
_entry.id   AF-A0A2D5Y176-F1
#
_cell.length_a   1.000
_cell.length_b   1.000
_cell.length_c   1.000
_cell.angle_alpha   90.00
_cell.angle_beta   90.00
_cell.angle_gamma   90.00
#
_symmetry.space_group_name_H-M   'P 1'
#
loop_
_entity.id
_entity.type
_entity.pdbx_description
1 polymer ?
#
loop_
_entity_poly.entity_id
_entity_poly.type
_entity_poly.pdbx_seq_one_letter_code
_entity_poly.pdbx_strand_id
1 'polypeptide(L)'
;MLNDKDLAALVTKLEVPMVVGAAIEHGAELQDDVHYALHDLLSEMQPDTALIAIALSAKAIAAAYCGTGSGSEIVIMECDRMISEYGMLWLENSRRGHIDNSYLISILENVPEDLECLAELIDINLCYAAFDNPAIAEICEIMQIQAGAHAIIAEEFLSVMEMAAAQKKKNQTDVPANMAAANASETLKFADNIVQFPG
;
A
#
# COMPACT_ATOMS: atom_id res chain seq x y z
N MET A 1 -9.19 -10.79 -12.06
CA MET A 1 -10.38 -10.41 -11.28
C MET A 1 -10.44 -11.25 -10.02
N LEU A 2 -10.41 -10.60 -8.87
CA LEU A 2 -10.67 -11.23 -7.57
C LEU A 2 -12.13 -11.69 -7.53
N ASN A 3 -12.37 -12.87 -6.94
CA ASN A 3 -13.73 -13.29 -6.64
C ASN A 3 -14.18 -12.69 -5.29
N ASP A 4 -15.48 -12.75 -5.00
CA ASP A 4 -16.05 -12.19 -3.77
C ASP A 4 -15.41 -12.75 -2.49
N LYS A 5 -14.97 -14.01 -2.52
CA LYS A 5 -14.30 -14.65 -1.37
C LYS A 5 -12.91 -14.07 -1.14
N ASP A 6 -12.16 -13.77 -2.19
CA ASP A 6 -10.84 -13.18 -2.10
C ASP A 6 -10.92 -11.71 -1.71
N LEU A 7 -11.94 -10.97 -2.20
CA LEU A 7 -12.21 -9.61 -1.74
C LEU A 7 -12.59 -9.57 -0.24
N ALA A 8 -13.45 -10.47 0.21
CA ALA A 8 -13.79 -10.59 1.62
C ALA A 8 -12.56 -10.94 2.47
N ALA A 9 -11.66 -11.79 1.96
CA ALA A 9 -10.42 -12.12 2.63
C ALA A 9 -9.48 -10.91 2.77
N LEU A 10 -9.41 -10.03 1.77
CA LEU A 10 -8.66 -8.77 1.87
C LEU A 10 -9.23 -7.86 2.95
N VAL A 11 -10.53 -7.59 2.90
CA VAL A 11 -11.21 -6.71 3.87
C VAL A 11 -11.13 -7.25 5.30
N THR A 12 -11.15 -8.57 5.49
CA THR A 12 -11.02 -9.16 6.83
C THR A 12 -9.61 -9.05 7.40
N LYS A 13 -8.59 -9.04 6.53
CA LYS A 13 -7.19 -8.97 6.93
C LYS A 13 -6.66 -7.54 7.06
N LEU A 14 -7.34 -6.57 6.45
CA LEU A 14 -6.97 -5.17 6.47
C LEU A 14 -7.97 -4.43 7.36
N GLU A 15 -7.51 -3.93 8.49
CA GLU A 15 -8.40 -3.32 9.50
C GLU A 15 -9.02 -2.01 9.03
N VAL A 16 -8.28 -1.24 8.24
CA VAL A 16 -8.67 0.09 7.75
C VAL A 16 -9.99 0.07 6.95
N PRO A 17 -10.19 -0.78 5.93
CA PRO A 17 -11.48 -0.90 5.23
C PRO A 17 -12.68 -1.18 6.15
N MET A 18 -12.51 -1.91 7.24
CA MET A 18 -13.61 -2.19 8.18
C MET A 18 -13.99 -0.94 8.98
N VAL A 19 -13.01 -0.17 9.43
CA VAL A 19 -13.23 1.11 10.13
C VAL A 19 -13.97 2.09 9.22
N VAL A 20 -13.56 2.20 7.97
CA VAL A 20 -14.21 3.06 6.98
C VAL A 20 -15.65 2.60 6.70
N GLY A 21 -15.89 1.29 6.55
CA GLY A 21 -17.23 0.75 6.40
C GLY A 21 -18.15 1.10 7.58
N ALA A 22 -17.65 0.99 8.81
CA ALA A 22 -18.40 1.37 10.01
C ALA A 22 -18.74 2.88 10.03
N ALA A 23 -17.79 3.75 9.63
CA ALA A 23 -18.01 5.19 9.55
C ALA A 23 -19.07 5.57 8.50
N ILE A 24 -19.08 4.88 7.36
CA ILE A 24 -20.12 5.06 6.32
C ILE A 24 -21.50 4.68 6.87
N GLU A 25 -21.62 3.54 7.56
CA GLU A 25 -22.91 3.02 8.05
C GLU A 25 -23.49 3.84 9.20
N HIS A 26 -22.65 4.30 10.13
CA HIS A 26 -23.09 4.86 11.40
C HIS A 26 -23.13 6.40 11.40
N GLY A 27 -22.43 7.05 10.45
CA GLY A 27 -22.48 8.49 10.24
C GLY A 27 -22.08 9.35 11.44
N ALA A 28 -21.42 8.75 12.44
CA ALA A 28 -20.97 9.45 13.62
C ALA A 28 -19.63 10.15 13.34
N GLU A 29 -19.43 11.32 13.95
CA GLU A 29 -18.12 11.99 13.99
C GLU A 29 -17.04 11.02 14.44
N LEU A 30 -15.88 11.07 13.79
CA LEU A 30 -14.74 10.29 14.19
C LEU A 30 -14.27 10.81 15.55
N GLN A 31 -14.20 9.94 16.55
CA GLN A 31 -13.61 10.33 17.82
C GLN A 31 -12.09 10.49 17.64
N ASP A 32 -11.49 11.43 18.39
CA ASP A 32 -10.05 11.72 18.29
C ASP A 32 -9.18 10.45 18.38
N ASP A 33 -9.54 9.50 19.24
CA ASP A 33 -8.83 8.23 19.40
C ASP A 33 -8.90 7.36 18.15
N VAL A 34 -10.04 7.31 17.47
CA VAL A 34 -10.22 6.62 16.18
C VAL A 34 -9.42 7.33 15.08
N HIS A 35 -9.41 8.66 15.06
CA HIS A 35 -8.62 9.45 14.13
C HIS A 35 -7.12 9.15 14.26
N TYR A 36 -6.58 9.16 15.50
CA TYR A 36 -5.20 8.81 15.76
C TYR A 36 -4.89 7.35 15.42
N ALA A 37 -5.76 6.42 15.81
CA ALA A 37 -5.57 5.00 15.51
C ALA A 37 -5.54 4.73 14.01
N LEU A 38 -6.34 5.43 13.21
CA LEU A 38 -6.35 5.25 11.75
C LEU A 38 -5.04 5.71 11.10
N HIS A 39 -4.50 6.84 11.55
CA HIS A 39 -3.17 7.30 11.15
C HIS A 39 -2.08 6.29 11.53
N ASP A 40 -2.10 5.80 12.77
CA ASP A 40 -1.12 4.87 13.31
C ASP A 40 -1.13 3.56 12.51
N LEU A 41 -2.31 2.96 12.36
CA LEU A 41 -2.53 1.73 11.58
C LEU A 41 -2.02 1.86 10.14
N LEU A 42 -2.34 2.94 9.45
CA LEU A 42 -1.87 3.15 8.08
C LEU A 42 -0.36 3.38 8.03
N SER A 43 0.22 4.10 8.99
CA SER A 43 1.65 4.42 9.01
C SER A 43 2.53 3.18 9.25
N GLU A 44 2.03 2.17 9.97
CA GLU A 44 2.74 0.92 10.24
C GLU A 44 2.68 -0.07 9.06
N MET A 45 1.78 0.15 8.09
CA MET A 45 1.67 -0.71 6.92
C MET A 45 2.89 -0.58 6.00
N GLN A 46 3.19 -1.65 5.26
CA GLN A 46 4.08 -1.53 4.10
C GLN A 46 3.35 -0.82 2.95
N PRO A 47 4.04 -0.11 2.05
CA PRO A 47 3.39 0.69 1.00
C PRO A 47 2.42 -0.09 0.11
N ASP A 48 2.74 -1.34 -0.23
CA ASP A 48 1.86 -2.23 -1.02
C ASP A 48 0.56 -2.58 -0.28
N THR A 49 0.67 -2.80 1.03
CA THR A 49 -0.45 -3.12 1.91
C THR A 49 -1.32 -1.87 2.13
N ALA A 50 -0.69 -0.72 2.34
CA ALA A 50 -1.36 0.57 2.45
C ALA A 50 -2.12 0.91 1.18
N LEU A 51 -1.53 0.70 -0.01
CA LEU A 51 -2.18 0.91 -1.30
C LEU A 51 -3.50 0.11 -1.39
N ILE A 52 -3.47 -1.18 -1.07
CA ILE A 52 -4.68 -2.03 -1.14
C ILE A 52 -5.71 -1.60 -0.09
N ALA A 53 -5.28 -1.29 1.14
CA ALA A 53 -6.17 -0.85 2.21
C ALA A 53 -6.88 0.47 1.86
N ILE A 54 -6.13 1.44 1.34
CA ILE A 54 -6.64 2.74 0.92
C ILE A 54 -7.54 2.58 -0.31
N ALA A 55 -7.15 1.78 -1.31
CA ALA A 55 -7.97 1.55 -2.52
C ALA A 55 -9.31 0.90 -2.18
N LEU A 56 -9.34 -0.09 -1.28
CA LEU A 56 -10.59 -0.71 -0.82
C LEU A 56 -11.49 0.30 -0.10
N SER A 57 -10.90 1.16 0.72
CA SER A 57 -11.61 2.17 1.51
C SER A 57 -12.15 3.30 0.63
N ALA A 58 -11.32 3.85 -0.26
CA ALA A 58 -11.70 4.87 -1.23
C ALA A 58 -12.79 4.36 -2.18
N LYS A 59 -12.71 3.11 -2.64
CA LYS A 59 -13.79 2.47 -3.41
C LYS A 59 -15.09 2.39 -2.62
N ALA A 60 -15.05 2.00 -1.36
CA ALA A 60 -16.24 1.90 -0.51
C ALA A 60 -16.91 3.27 -0.31
N ILE A 61 -16.11 4.32 -0.06
CA ILE A 61 -16.60 5.70 0.04
C ILE A 61 -17.20 6.13 -1.30
N ALA A 62 -16.46 5.99 -2.40
CA ALA A 62 -16.94 6.37 -3.73
C ALA A 62 -18.25 5.68 -4.11
N ALA A 63 -18.42 4.41 -3.72
CA ALA A 63 -19.66 3.65 -3.94
C ALA A 63 -20.82 4.14 -3.05
N ALA A 64 -20.55 4.46 -1.78
CA ALA A 64 -21.56 4.96 -0.84
C ALA A 64 -22.08 6.35 -1.23
N TYR A 65 -21.22 7.17 -1.83
CA TYR A 65 -21.54 8.51 -2.33
C TYR A 65 -21.71 8.54 -3.85
N CYS A 66 -21.96 7.39 -4.48
CA CYS A 66 -22.13 7.29 -5.92
C CYS A 66 -23.44 7.99 -6.36
N GLY A 67 -23.34 8.96 -7.28
CA GLY A 67 -24.48 9.74 -7.78
C GLY A 67 -24.39 11.25 -7.54
N THR A 68 -23.39 11.72 -6.79
CA THR A 68 -23.10 13.15 -6.55
C THR A 68 -22.20 13.77 -7.64
N GLY A 69 -21.56 12.96 -8.49
CA GLY A 69 -20.76 13.42 -9.64
C GLY A 69 -20.12 12.27 -10.43
N SER A 70 -19.52 12.58 -11.60
CA SER A 70 -18.79 11.61 -12.43
C SER A 70 -17.43 11.19 -11.85
N GLY A 71 -16.94 11.91 -10.83
CA GLY A 71 -15.67 11.61 -10.17
C GLY A 71 -15.66 10.28 -9.42
N SER A 72 -16.80 9.90 -8.83
CA SER A 72 -16.95 8.66 -8.06
C SER A 72 -16.71 7.41 -8.92
N GLU A 73 -17.16 7.42 -10.18
CA GLU A 73 -16.95 6.31 -11.12
C GLU A 73 -15.46 6.15 -11.49
N ILE A 74 -14.73 7.25 -11.65
CA ILE A 74 -13.29 7.23 -11.94
C ILE A 74 -12.53 6.64 -10.75
N VAL A 75 -12.85 7.08 -9.53
CA VAL A 75 -12.23 6.53 -8.31
C VAL A 75 -12.47 5.02 -8.21
N ILE A 76 -13.71 4.57 -8.43
CA ILE A 76 -14.04 3.14 -8.38
C ILE A 76 -13.23 2.36 -9.41
N MET A 77 -13.16 2.85 -10.65
CA MET A 77 -12.45 2.20 -11.74
C MET A 77 -10.95 2.06 -11.46
N GLU A 78 -10.30 3.12 -11.00
CA GLU A 78 -8.86 3.07 -10.66
C GLU A 78 -8.59 2.21 -9.43
N CYS A 79 -9.43 2.29 -8.40
CA CYS A 79 -9.32 1.40 -7.24
C CYS A 79 -9.48 -0.07 -7.66
N ASP A 80 -10.41 -0.38 -8.57
CA ASP A 80 -10.60 -1.74 -9.09
C ASP A 80 -9.40 -2.25 -9.90
N ARG A 81 -8.73 -1.37 -10.65
CA ARG A 81 -7.47 -1.69 -11.33
C ARG A 81 -6.40 -2.04 -10.29
N MET A 82 -6.13 -1.16 -9.33
CA MET A 82 -5.12 -1.37 -8.29
C MET A 82 -5.38 -2.64 -7.48
N ILE A 83 -6.62 -2.84 -7.01
CA ILE A 83 -7.01 -4.03 -6.25
C ILE A 83 -6.82 -5.30 -7.11
N SER A 84 -7.15 -5.26 -8.39
CA SER A 84 -6.97 -6.40 -9.30
C SER A 84 -5.50 -6.73 -9.57
N GLU A 85 -4.64 -5.70 -9.60
CA GLU A 85 -3.21 -5.80 -9.87
C GLU A 85 -2.44 -6.33 -8.64
N TYR A 86 -2.69 -5.75 -7.47
CA TYR A 86 -1.93 -6.05 -6.25
C TYR A 86 -2.61 -7.05 -5.31
N GLY A 87 -3.96 -7.11 -5.31
CA GLY A 87 -4.71 -7.84 -4.27
C GLY A 87 -4.50 -9.36 -4.29
N MET A 88 -4.46 -9.98 -5.47
CA MET A 88 -4.20 -11.43 -5.58
C MET A 88 -2.79 -11.78 -5.10
N LEU A 89 -1.80 -10.99 -5.52
CA LEU A 89 -0.42 -11.17 -5.10
C LEU A 89 -0.29 -11.06 -3.59
N TRP A 90 -0.88 -10.02 -3.02
CA TRP A 90 -0.85 -9.78 -1.58
C TRP A 90 -1.50 -10.95 -0.81
N LEU A 91 -2.63 -11.48 -1.30
CA LEU A 91 -3.27 -12.66 -0.72
C LEU A 91 -2.36 -13.90 -0.78
N GLU A 92 -1.65 -14.10 -1.88
CA GLU A 92 -0.68 -15.20 -2.01
C GLU A 92 0.50 -15.02 -1.05
N ASN A 93 1.03 -13.79 -0.94
CA ASN A 93 2.11 -13.45 -0.01
C ASN A 93 1.70 -13.74 1.43
N SER A 94 0.54 -13.23 1.83
CA SER A 94 0.00 -13.37 3.19
C SER A 94 -0.34 -14.82 3.57
N ARG A 95 -0.42 -15.75 2.60
CA ARG A 95 -0.65 -17.18 2.85
C ARG A 95 0.65 -18.00 2.82
N ARG A 96 1.62 -17.63 1.98
CA ARG A 96 2.80 -18.45 1.70
C ARG A 96 4.07 -17.99 2.41
N GLY A 97 4.13 -16.75 2.91
CA GLY A 97 5.24 -16.22 3.70
C GLY A 97 6.57 -16.06 2.95
N HIS A 98 6.64 -16.41 1.66
CA HIS A 98 7.80 -16.21 0.80
C HIS A 98 7.37 -16.02 -0.66
N ILE A 99 7.61 -14.82 -1.17
CA ILE A 99 7.57 -14.51 -2.60
C ILE A 99 9.01 -14.37 -3.11
N ASP A 100 9.23 -14.74 -4.38
CA ASP A 100 10.49 -14.50 -5.08
C ASP A 100 10.80 -12.99 -5.13
N ASN A 101 11.95 -12.60 -4.58
CA ASN A 101 12.40 -11.20 -4.52
C ASN A 101 12.41 -10.50 -5.89
N SER A 102 12.66 -11.23 -6.98
CA SER A 102 12.66 -10.64 -8.33
C SER A 102 11.26 -10.23 -8.79
N TYR A 103 10.26 -11.01 -8.41
CA TYR A 103 8.85 -10.73 -8.70
C TYR A 103 8.31 -9.62 -7.80
N LEU A 104 8.71 -9.60 -6.52
CA LEU A 104 8.36 -8.54 -5.58
C LEU A 104 8.82 -7.16 -6.08
N ILE A 105 10.07 -7.05 -6.57
CA ILE A 105 10.61 -5.79 -7.10
C ILE A 105 9.79 -5.28 -8.30
N SER A 106 9.45 -6.17 -9.24
CA SER A 106 8.66 -5.77 -10.42
C SER A 106 7.26 -5.28 -10.10
N ILE A 107 6.73 -5.65 -8.93
CA ILE A 107 5.40 -5.21 -8.50
C ILE A 107 5.51 -3.92 -7.69
N LEU A 108 6.53 -3.78 -6.85
CA LEU A 108 6.77 -2.57 -6.08
C LEU A 108 7.14 -1.37 -6.98
N GLU A 109 7.60 -1.60 -8.21
CA GLU A 109 8.01 -0.55 -9.16
C GLU A 109 6.89 0.48 -9.42
N ASN A 110 5.64 0.03 -9.51
CA ASN A 110 4.49 0.91 -9.82
C ASN A 110 3.74 1.40 -8.57
N VAL A 111 4.04 0.84 -7.39
CA VAL A 111 3.34 1.19 -6.14
C VAL A 111 3.44 2.68 -5.79
N PRO A 112 4.59 3.37 -5.95
CA PRO A 112 4.66 4.80 -5.68
C PRO A 112 3.72 5.62 -6.55
N GLU A 113 3.74 5.41 -7.87
CA GLU A 113 2.89 6.14 -8.83
C GLU A 113 1.40 5.88 -8.55
N ASP A 114 1.04 4.64 -8.22
CA ASP A 114 -0.33 4.29 -7.87
C ASP A 114 -0.79 4.92 -6.56
N LEU A 115 0.09 5.04 -5.56
CA LEU A 115 -0.20 5.73 -4.30
C LEU A 115 -0.36 7.24 -4.51
N GLU A 116 0.48 7.88 -5.32
CA GLU A 116 0.33 9.30 -5.69
C GLU A 116 -1.00 9.53 -6.42
N CYS A 117 -1.28 8.71 -7.43
CA CYS A 117 -2.53 8.77 -8.18
C CYS A 117 -3.75 8.62 -7.26
N LEU A 118 -3.70 7.68 -6.30
CA LEU A 118 -4.78 7.47 -5.35
C LEU A 118 -4.96 8.67 -4.41
N ALA A 119 -3.87 9.29 -3.95
CA ALA A 119 -3.93 10.50 -3.13
C ALA A 119 -4.62 11.66 -3.89
N GLU A 120 -4.24 11.87 -5.15
CA GLU A 120 -4.86 12.90 -6.00
C GLU A 120 -6.33 12.61 -6.28
N LEU A 121 -6.68 11.35 -6.54
CA LEU A 121 -8.06 10.94 -6.78
C LEU A 121 -8.94 11.18 -5.56
N ILE A 122 -8.46 10.87 -4.37
CA ILE A 122 -9.17 11.10 -3.11
C ILE A 122 -9.38 12.61 -2.90
N ASP A 123 -8.33 13.41 -3.06
CA ASP A 123 -8.39 14.87 -2.89
C ASP A 123 -9.41 15.50 -3.85
N ILE A 124 -9.30 15.21 -5.14
CA ILE A 124 -10.12 15.86 -6.17
C ILE A 124 -11.56 15.36 -6.11
N ASN A 125 -11.77 14.05 -5.92
CA ASN A 125 -13.06 13.42 -6.16
C ASN A 125 -13.80 13.00 -4.91
N LEU A 126 -13.21 13.06 -3.71
CA LEU A 126 -13.91 12.72 -2.47
C LEU A 126 -14.02 13.90 -1.49
N CYS A 127 -13.41 15.06 -1.78
CA CYS A 127 -13.58 16.28 -0.98
C CYS A 127 -15.04 16.71 -0.77
N TYR A 128 -15.94 16.43 -1.72
CA TYR A 128 -17.36 16.77 -1.54
C TYR A 128 -18.06 15.91 -0.49
N ALA A 129 -17.54 14.72 -0.17
CA ALA A 129 -18.14 13.84 0.84
C ALA A 129 -18.20 14.51 2.22
N ALA A 130 -17.34 15.51 2.44
CA ALA A 130 -17.34 16.36 3.62
C ALA A 130 -18.64 17.16 3.84
N PHE A 131 -19.39 17.46 2.77
CA PHE A 131 -20.67 18.15 2.90
C PHE A 131 -21.76 17.26 3.51
N ASP A 132 -21.65 15.94 3.29
CA ASP A 132 -22.66 14.98 3.71
C ASP A 132 -22.26 14.27 5.02
N ASN A 133 -20.96 14.04 5.25
CA ASN A 133 -20.48 13.38 6.46
C ASN A 133 -19.05 13.88 6.84
N PRO A 134 -18.90 14.61 7.97
CA PRO A 134 -17.60 15.12 8.40
C PRO A 134 -16.59 14.01 8.72
N ALA A 135 -17.03 12.86 9.23
CA ALA A 135 -16.13 11.73 9.51
C ALA A 135 -15.51 11.16 8.23
N ILE A 136 -16.26 11.18 7.12
CA ILE A 136 -15.73 10.74 5.82
C ILE A 136 -14.72 11.75 5.28
N ALA A 137 -14.91 13.05 5.54
CA ALA A 137 -13.92 14.07 5.19
C ALA A 137 -12.58 13.78 5.85
N GLU A 138 -12.60 13.56 7.17
CA GLU A 138 -11.41 13.28 7.97
C GLU A 138 -10.74 11.98 7.51
N ILE A 139 -11.52 10.92 7.26
CA ILE A 139 -10.97 9.67 6.73
C ILE A 139 -10.31 9.89 5.35
N CYS A 140 -10.93 10.64 4.45
CA CYS A 140 -10.34 10.97 3.15
C CYS A 140 -9.03 11.76 3.30
N GLU A 141 -8.98 12.74 4.21
CA GLU A 141 -7.77 13.51 4.50
C GLU A 141 -6.66 12.60 5.04
N ILE A 142 -6.96 11.74 6.01
CA ILE A 142 -6.01 10.75 6.55
C ILE A 142 -5.47 9.87 5.41
N MET A 143 -6.36 9.30 4.60
CA MET A 143 -5.96 8.41 3.50
C MET A 143 -5.11 9.13 2.46
N GLN A 144 -5.44 10.37 2.10
CA GLN A 144 -4.64 11.18 1.19
C GLN A 144 -3.22 11.42 1.74
N ILE A 145 -3.11 11.82 3.01
CA ILE A 145 -1.82 12.05 3.68
C ILE A 145 -1.00 10.75 3.69
N GLN A 146 -1.62 9.64 4.06
CA GLN A 146 -0.93 8.35 4.15
C GLN A 146 -0.55 7.80 2.78
N ALA A 147 -1.38 7.98 1.76
CA ALA A 147 -1.05 7.59 0.39
C ALA A 147 0.19 8.36 -0.11
N GLY A 148 0.24 9.68 0.07
CA GLY A 148 1.42 10.48 -0.28
C GLY A 148 2.67 10.11 0.52
N ALA A 149 2.54 9.83 1.82
CA ALA A 149 3.66 9.40 2.64
C ALA A 149 4.21 8.03 2.20
N HIS A 150 3.34 7.06 1.92
CA HIS A 150 3.74 5.73 1.44
C HIS A 150 4.33 5.76 0.04
N ALA A 151 3.90 6.68 -0.83
CA ALA A 151 4.53 6.88 -2.12
C ALA A 151 6.01 7.23 -1.95
N ILE A 152 6.32 8.25 -1.13
CA ILE A 152 7.71 8.66 -0.83
C ILE A 152 8.53 7.50 -0.23
N ILE A 153 7.93 6.74 0.69
CA ILE A 153 8.60 5.57 1.30
C ILE A 153 8.93 4.52 0.23
N ALA A 154 7.99 4.23 -0.66
CA ALA A 154 8.16 3.26 -1.73
C ALA A 154 9.22 3.71 -2.74
N GLU A 155 9.24 4.99 -3.13
CA GLU A 155 10.26 5.55 -4.02
C GLU A 155 11.67 5.40 -3.43
N GLU A 156 11.84 5.79 -2.16
CA GLU A 156 13.14 5.69 -1.48
C GLU A 156 13.59 4.23 -1.37
N PHE A 157 12.66 3.31 -1.07
CA PHE A 157 12.96 1.89 -1.02
C PHE A 157 13.48 1.36 -2.38
N LEU A 158 12.81 1.71 -3.48
CA LEU A 158 13.25 1.35 -4.84
C LEU A 158 14.63 1.92 -5.15
N SER A 159 14.85 3.21 -4.86
CA SER A 159 16.14 3.89 -5.03
C SER A 159 17.28 3.16 -4.31
N VAL A 160 17.08 2.80 -3.04
CA VAL A 160 18.07 2.06 -2.24
C VAL A 160 18.35 0.67 -2.84
N MET A 161 17.32 -0.03 -3.30
CA MET A 161 17.47 -1.35 -3.95
C MET A 161 18.26 -1.26 -5.25
N GLU A 162 17.99 -0.27 -6.09
CA GLU A 162 18.72 -0.03 -7.34
C GLU A 162 20.19 0.30 -7.08
N MET A 163 20.47 1.18 -6.11
CA MET A 163 21.83 1.50 -5.69
C MET A 163 22.59 0.25 -5.22
N ALA A 164 21.95 -0.59 -4.40
CA ALA A 164 22.54 -1.85 -3.93
C ALA A 164 22.81 -2.83 -5.08
N ALA A 165 21.91 -2.93 -6.05
CA ALA A 165 22.08 -3.76 -7.24
C ALA A 165 23.24 -3.26 -8.13
N ALA A 166 23.37 -1.94 -8.29
CA ALA A 166 24.47 -1.31 -9.03
C ALA A 166 25.82 -1.55 -8.35
N GLN A 167 25.89 -1.51 -7.02
CA GLN A 167 27.11 -1.81 -6.26
C GLN A 167 27.53 -3.29 -6.39
N LYS A 168 26.58 -4.24 -6.34
CA LYS A 168 26.87 -5.66 -6.56
C LYS A 168 27.47 -5.93 -7.94
N LYS A 169 26.95 -5.28 -8.99
CA LYS A 169 27.50 -5.39 -10.36
C LYS A 169 28.94 -4.88 -10.44
N LYS A 170 29.25 -3.74 -9.81
CA LYS A 170 30.62 -3.18 -9.77
C LYS A 170 31.62 -4.09 -9.04
N ASN A 171 31.22 -4.65 -7.89
CA ASN A 171 32.09 -5.53 -7.11
C ASN A 171 32.35 -6.90 -7.79
N GLN A 172 31.47 -7.38 -8.66
CA GLN A 172 31.69 -8.60 -9.44
C GLN A 172 32.65 -8.40 -10.62
N THR A 173 32.74 -7.19 -11.18
CA THR A 173 33.64 -6.87 -12.29
C THR A 173 35.10 -6.63 -11.87
N ASP A 174 35.37 -6.33 -10.60
CA ASP A 174 36.68 -5.86 -10.13
C ASP A 174 37.50 -6.89 -9.32
N VAL A 175 37.02 -8.14 -9.14
CA VAL A 175 37.74 -9.15 -8.35
C VAL A 175 38.32 -10.26 -9.24
N PRO A 176 39.66 -10.36 -9.40
CA PRO A 176 40.30 -11.51 -10.03
C PRO A 176 39.90 -12.80 -9.28
N ALA A 177 39.61 -13.87 -10.03
CA ALA A 177 39.05 -15.15 -9.56
C ALA A 177 39.78 -15.82 -8.37
N ASN A 178 40.97 -15.36 -8.00
CA ASN A 178 41.81 -15.94 -6.96
C ASN A 178 41.58 -15.37 -5.54
N MET A 179 40.69 -14.40 -5.33
CA MET A 179 40.36 -13.86 -3.99
C MET A 179 38.92 -14.12 -3.51
N ALA A 180 38.09 -14.80 -4.31
CA ALA A 180 36.66 -15.00 -4.01
C ALA A 180 36.37 -15.86 -2.75
N ALA A 181 37.34 -16.64 -2.26
CA ALA A 181 37.13 -17.56 -1.14
C ALA A 181 37.13 -16.89 0.25
N ALA A 182 37.68 -15.67 0.39
CA ALA A 182 37.78 -15.00 1.70
C ALA A 182 36.56 -14.12 2.02
N ASN A 183 35.90 -13.56 1.01
CA ASN A 183 34.80 -12.58 1.20
C ASN A 183 33.42 -13.24 1.36
N ALA A 184 33.26 -14.53 1.07
CA ALA A 184 31.99 -15.24 1.22
C ALA A 184 31.51 -15.31 2.69
N SER A 185 32.42 -15.14 3.67
CA SER A 185 32.07 -15.19 5.09
C SER A 185 31.62 -13.85 5.68
N GLU A 186 31.85 -12.71 5.00
CA GLU A 186 31.41 -11.39 5.47
C GLU A 186 30.07 -10.96 4.86
N THR A 187 29.77 -11.38 3.63
CA THR A 187 28.49 -11.03 2.96
C THR A 187 27.27 -11.70 3.58
N LEU A 188 27.45 -12.79 4.35
CA LEU A 188 26.37 -13.43 5.10
C LEU A 188 25.88 -12.58 6.29
N LYS A 189 26.71 -11.67 6.82
CA LYS A 189 26.33 -10.82 7.97
C LYS A 189 25.42 -9.65 7.61
N PHE A 190 25.33 -9.27 6.34
CA PHE A 190 24.43 -8.22 5.87
C PHE A 190 23.04 -8.75 5.47
N ALA A 191 22.87 -10.07 5.38
CA ALA A 191 21.58 -10.70 5.13
C ALA A 191 20.75 -10.91 6.43
N ASP A 192 21.41 -10.86 7.60
CA ASP A 192 20.78 -11.08 8.91
C ASP A 192 20.11 -9.82 9.52
N ASN A 193 20.23 -8.65 8.89
CA ASN A 193 19.65 -7.39 9.38
C ASN A 193 18.27 -7.05 8.78
N ILE A 194 17.74 -7.89 7.90
CA ILE A 194 16.34 -7.79 7.47
C ILE A 194 15.55 -8.70 8.40
N VAL A 195 14.95 -8.10 9.43
CA VAL A 195 13.98 -8.76 10.29
C VAL A 195 12.85 -9.27 9.39
N GLN A 196 12.65 -10.59 9.36
CA GLN A 196 11.45 -11.21 8.81
C GLN A 196 10.27 -10.91 9.73
N PHE A 197 9.19 -10.36 9.17
CA PHE A 197 7.93 -10.16 9.89
C PHE A 197 7.07 -11.44 9.87
N PRO A 198 6.65 -11.96 11.02
CA PRO A 198 5.25 -12.23 11.26
C PRO A 198 4.56 -10.94 11.76
N GLY A 199 3.26 -10.81 11.48
CA GLY A 199 2.44 -9.71 12.03
C GLY A 199 2.46 -9.63 13.55
#